data_AF-A0A6B2DTH3-F1
#
_entry.id   AF-A0A6B2DTH3-F1
#
_cell.length_a   1.000
_cell.length_b   1.000
_cell.length_c   1.000
_cell.angle_alpha   90.00
_cell.angle_beta   90.00
_cell.angle_gamma   90.00
#
_symmetry.space_group_name_H-M   'P 1'
#
loop_
_entity.id
_entity.type
_entity.pdbx_description
1 polymer ?
#
loop_
_entity_poly.entity_id
_entity_poly.type
_entity_poly.pdbx_seq_one_letter_code
_entity_poly.pdbx_strand_id
1 'polypeptide(L)'
;FGQLSAARARALAEFGTALVTPWKSVVLPDVPADVFERLGFGADALGTTACIGRPGCAKSRADVRADAVFRPGLRAHFSGCERRCGKPSGSHVDVVAEADGYRVDGRWVPLDEVKGML
;
A
#
# COMPACT_ATOMS: atom_id res chain seq x y z
N PHE A 1 3.32 1.43 0.68
CA PHE A 1 2.14 2.27 1.02
C PHE A 1 2.40 3.79 0.98
N GLY A 2 3.26 4.30 0.08
CA GLY A 2 3.59 5.74 0.04
C GLY A 2 4.16 6.31 1.34
N GLN A 3 4.85 5.48 2.13
CA GLN A 3 5.55 5.92 3.33
C GLN A 3 7.02 6.14 3.01
N LEU A 4 7.54 7.27 3.43
CA LEU A 4 8.92 7.67 3.23
C LEU A 4 9.49 8.12 4.55
N SER A 5 10.61 7.55 4.97
CA SER A 5 11.33 8.07 6.14
C SER A 5 11.98 9.40 5.80
N ALA A 6 12.28 10.22 6.81
CA ALA A 6 13.00 11.47 6.61
C ALA A 6 14.37 11.25 5.92
N ALA A 7 15.05 10.15 6.25
CA ALA A 7 16.31 9.76 5.59
C ALA A 7 16.11 9.48 4.09
N ARG A 8 15.09 8.67 3.72
CA ARG A 8 14.79 8.41 2.29
C ARG A 8 14.33 9.66 1.55
N ALA A 9 13.58 10.55 2.21
CA ALA A 9 13.17 11.82 1.61
C ALA A 9 14.36 12.72 1.28
N ARG A 10 15.35 12.80 2.17
CA ARG A 10 16.59 13.53 1.90
C ARG A 10 17.40 12.89 0.78
N ALA A 11 17.51 11.56 0.77
CA ALA A 11 18.20 10.84 -0.30
C ALA A 11 17.54 11.06 -1.68
N LEU A 12 16.20 11.07 -1.76
CA LEU A 12 15.49 11.40 -3.00
C LEU A 12 15.81 12.82 -3.49
N ALA A 13 15.97 13.78 -2.58
CA ALA A 13 16.24 15.18 -2.93
C ALA A 13 17.61 15.39 -3.60
N GLU A 14 18.56 14.46 -3.42
CA GLU A 14 19.85 14.48 -4.13
C GLU A 14 19.72 14.30 -5.64
N PHE A 15 18.57 13.77 -6.09
CA PHE A 15 18.27 13.52 -7.51
C PHE A 15 17.41 14.60 -8.15
N GLY A 16 17.11 15.69 -7.44
CA GLY A 16 16.34 16.83 -7.95
C GLY A 16 14.84 16.77 -7.65
N THR A 17 14.03 17.35 -8.52
CA THR A 17 12.58 17.51 -8.30
C THR A 17 11.85 16.18 -8.39
N ALA A 18 11.25 15.74 -7.28
CA ALA A 18 10.38 14.58 -7.25
C ALA A 18 8.92 14.95 -7.51
N LEU A 19 8.25 14.19 -8.39
CA LEU A 19 6.83 14.32 -8.64
C LEU A 19 6.05 13.29 -7.82
N VAL A 20 5.23 13.75 -6.88
CA VAL A 20 4.33 12.87 -6.12
C VAL A 20 3.15 12.48 -7.00
N THR A 21 2.84 11.18 -7.06
CA THR A 21 1.72 10.68 -7.85
C THR A 21 0.48 10.44 -7.00
N PRO A 22 -0.74 10.45 -7.60
CA PRO A 22 -1.96 10.03 -6.92
C PRO A 22 -1.94 8.57 -6.41
N TRP A 23 -1.00 7.75 -6.91
CA TRP A 23 -0.90 6.33 -6.57
C TRP A 23 0.07 6.03 -5.43
N LYS A 24 0.38 7.04 -4.59
CA LYS A 24 1.27 6.88 -3.42
C LYS A 24 2.68 6.45 -3.82
N SER A 25 3.15 6.94 -4.97
CA SER A 25 4.51 6.76 -5.49
C SER A 25 5.14 8.12 -5.84
N VAL A 26 6.43 8.11 -6.16
CA VAL A 26 7.17 9.27 -6.67
C VAL A 26 7.78 8.95 -8.02
N VAL A 27 7.84 9.94 -8.91
CA VAL A 27 8.60 9.89 -10.16
C VAL A 27 9.78 10.83 -10.04
N LEU A 28 10.98 10.31 -10.33
CA LEU A 28 12.21 11.10 -10.43
C LEU A 28 12.63 11.12 -11.92
N PRO A 29 12.58 12.29 -12.58
CA PRO A 29 13.11 12.43 -13.94
C PRO A 29 14.65 12.44 -13.92
N ASP A 30 15.26 12.07 -15.04
CA ASP A 30 16.69 12.30 -15.32
C ASP A 30 17.68 11.70 -14.30
N VAL A 31 17.34 10.53 -13.75
CA VAL A 31 18.17 9.81 -12.77
C VAL A 31 19.09 8.78 -13.41
N PRO A 32 20.26 8.48 -12.80
CA PRO A 32 21.13 7.42 -13.28
C PRO A 32 20.47 6.04 -13.16
N ALA A 33 20.94 5.08 -13.95
CA ALA A 33 20.36 3.74 -14.01
C ALA A 33 20.43 2.98 -12.67
N ASP A 34 21.37 3.33 -11.79
CA ASP A 34 21.61 2.70 -10.48
C ASP A 34 20.81 3.35 -9.32
N VAL A 35 19.86 4.23 -9.64
CA VAL A 35 19.09 4.99 -8.64
C VAL A 35 18.32 4.08 -7.67
N PHE A 36 17.82 2.93 -8.12
CA PHE A 36 17.04 2.02 -7.29
C PHE A 36 17.90 1.32 -6.26
N GLU A 37 19.10 0.89 -6.64
CA GLU A 37 20.12 0.32 -5.77
C GLU A 37 20.58 1.35 -4.74
N ARG A 38 20.88 2.57 -5.18
CA ARG A 38 21.31 3.69 -4.30
C ARG A 38 20.26 4.07 -3.27
N LEU A 39 18.97 4.03 -3.64
CA LEU A 39 17.86 4.35 -2.75
C LEU A 39 17.33 3.15 -1.96
N GLY A 40 17.78 1.93 -2.30
CA GLY A 40 17.33 0.68 -1.68
C GLY A 40 15.85 0.37 -1.91
N PHE A 41 15.32 0.66 -3.10
CA PHE A 41 13.96 0.28 -3.49
C PHE A 41 13.99 -1.07 -4.25
N GLY A 42 13.29 -2.08 -3.72
CA GLY A 42 13.13 -3.37 -4.41
C GLY A 42 12.05 -3.32 -5.51
N ALA A 43 12.17 -4.21 -6.50
CA ALA A 43 11.30 -4.26 -7.69
C ALA A 43 9.96 -4.99 -7.47
N ASP A 44 9.73 -5.58 -6.30
CA ASP A 44 8.76 -6.66 -6.18
C ASP A 44 7.44 -6.24 -5.47
N ALA A 45 6.35 -6.39 -6.24
CA ALA A 45 4.93 -6.34 -5.87
C ALA A 45 4.29 -4.95 -5.58
N LEU A 46 4.04 -4.18 -6.65
CA LEU A 46 3.24 -2.94 -6.64
C LEU A 46 1.70 -3.15 -6.64
N GLY A 47 1.23 -4.39 -6.58
CA GLY A 47 -0.20 -4.72 -6.78
C GLY A 47 -1.08 -4.52 -5.53
N THR A 48 -0.51 -4.68 -4.33
CA THR A 48 -1.25 -4.49 -3.07
C THR A 48 -1.09 -3.07 -2.56
N THR A 49 -2.22 -2.43 -2.28
CA THR A 49 -2.27 -1.09 -1.70
C THR A 49 -3.11 -1.11 -0.43
N ALA A 50 -2.94 -0.12 0.42
CA ALA A 50 -3.76 0.07 1.60
C ALA A 50 -4.03 1.56 1.85
N CYS A 51 -5.06 1.86 2.63
CA CYS A 51 -5.23 3.19 3.22
C CYS A 51 -4.25 3.39 4.39
N ILE A 52 -4.42 4.44 5.21
CA ILE A 52 -3.50 4.68 6.33
C ILE A 52 -3.62 3.66 7.45
N GLY A 53 -4.82 3.11 7.68
CA GLY A 53 -5.04 2.12 8.73
C GLY A 53 -4.91 2.65 10.15
N ARG A 54 -4.98 1.74 11.13
CA ARG A 54 -4.42 1.99 12.46
C ARG A 54 -2.89 1.98 12.39
N PRO A 55 -2.20 2.67 13.31
CA PRO A 55 -2.74 3.64 14.27
C PRO A 55 -3.06 5.02 13.65
N GLY A 56 -2.78 5.24 12.37
CA GLY A 56 -2.86 6.57 11.74
C GLY A 56 -4.27 7.11 11.45
N CYS A 57 -5.33 6.32 11.60
CA CYS A 57 -6.71 6.76 11.42
C CYS A 57 -7.63 6.18 12.51
N ALA A 58 -8.24 7.07 13.29
CA ALA A 58 -9.18 6.71 14.36
C ALA A 58 -10.43 5.97 13.86
N LYS A 59 -10.80 6.13 12.58
CA LYS A 59 -11.92 5.44 11.94
C LYS A 59 -11.56 4.02 11.49
N SER A 60 -10.27 3.69 11.44
CA SER A 60 -9.83 2.37 11.01
C SER A 60 -10.12 1.33 12.08
N ARG A 61 -10.59 0.16 11.65
CA ARG A 61 -10.85 -1.01 12.49
C ARG A 61 -9.62 -1.91 12.67
N ALA A 62 -8.68 -1.87 11.72
CA ALA A 62 -7.49 -2.72 11.71
C ALA A 62 -6.21 -1.96 11.31
N ASP A 63 -5.06 -2.58 11.56
CA ASP A 63 -3.76 -2.16 11.01
C ASP A 63 -3.57 -2.75 9.62
N VAL A 64 -4.34 -2.21 8.66
CA VAL A 64 -4.39 -2.71 7.29
C VAL A 64 -3.06 -2.68 6.53
N ARG A 65 -2.05 -1.97 7.05
CA ARG A 65 -0.72 -1.95 6.44
C ARG A 65 0.13 -3.11 6.96
N ALA A 66 -0.01 -3.45 8.24
CA ALA A 66 0.58 -4.66 8.81
C ALA A 66 -0.09 -5.93 8.27
N ASP A 67 -1.40 -5.89 8.06
CA ASP A 67 -2.21 -7.05 7.62
C ASP A 67 -2.16 -7.29 6.10
N ALA A 68 -1.57 -6.36 5.33
CA ALA A 68 -1.62 -6.44 3.86
C ALA A 68 -0.79 -7.61 3.32
N VAL A 69 -1.36 -8.33 2.35
CA VAL A 69 -0.72 -9.48 1.72
C VAL A 69 -0.05 -9.07 0.41
N PHE A 70 1.21 -9.44 0.25
CA PHE A 70 1.99 -9.21 -0.97
C PHE A 70 2.30 -10.53 -1.65
N ARG A 71 1.89 -10.68 -2.91
CA ARG A 71 2.22 -11.82 -3.77
C ARG A 71 2.34 -11.38 -5.23
N PRO A 72 3.17 -12.07 -6.04
CA PRO A 72 3.19 -11.86 -7.48
C PRO A 72 1.78 -12.00 -8.09
N GLY A 73 1.40 -11.05 -8.93
CA GLY A 73 0.10 -11.05 -9.63
C GLY A 73 -1.11 -10.59 -8.79
N LEU A 74 -1.01 -10.52 -7.46
CA LEU A 74 -2.11 -10.07 -6.61
C LEU A 74 -2.31 -8.55 -6.74
N ARG A 75 -3.54 -8.15 -7.08
CA ARG A 75 -4.01 -6.75 -7.03
C ARG A 75 -5.07 -6.63 -5.96
N ALA A 76 -4.74 -6.03 -4.83
CA ALA A 76 -5.65 -5.91 -3.68
C ALA A 76 -5.62 -4.50 -3.09
N HIS A 77 -6.74 -4.06 -2.52
CA HIS A 77 -6.79 -2.84 -1.74
C HIS A 77 -7.34 -3.09 -0.34
N PHE A 78 -6.49 -2.94 0.67
CA PHE A 78 -6.85 -3.05 2.08
C PHE A 78 -7.36 -1.71 2.64
N SER A 79 -8.63 -1.69 3.02
CA SER A 79 -9.35 -0.55 3.55
C SER A 79 -9.65 -0.77 5.03
N GLY A 80 -9.23 0.17 5.88
CA GLY A 80 -9.49 0.08 7.32
C GLY A 80 -10.93 0.33 7.76
N CYS A 81 -11.78 0.83 6.86
CA CYS A 81 -13.21 1.08 7.11
C CYS A 81 -13.96 1.19 5.77
N GLU A 82 -15.28 1.35 5.85
CA GLU A 82 -16.21 1.45 4.72
C GLU A 82 -15.92 2.61 3.74
N ARG A 83 -15.12 3.61 4.15
CA ARG A 83 -14.74 4.76 3.31
C ARG A 83 -13.78 4.41 2.16
N ARG A 84 -13.07 3.28 2.24
CA ARG A 84 -12.18 2.79 1.18
C ARG A 84 -11.20 3.84 0.64
N CYS A 85 -10.57 4.58 1.54
CA CYS A 85 -9.72 5.71 1.16
C CYS A 85 -8.53 5.28 0.29
N GLY A 86 -8.43 5.85 -0.92
CA GLY A 86 -7.35 5.56 -1.85
C GLY A 86 -7.51 4.22 -2.58
N LYS A 87 -8.75 3.70 -2.69
CA LYS A 87 -9.13 2.57 -3.53
C LYS A 87 -8.78 2.84 -5.00
N PRO A 88 -8.09 1.90 -5.69
CA PRO A 88 -7.80 2.03 -7.13
C PRO A 88 -9.07 2.04 -7.99
N SER A 89 -9.03 2.69 -9.15
CA SER A 89 -10.15 2.70 -10.11
C SER A 89 -10.24 1.40 -10.94
N GLY A 90 -9.11 0.74 -11.21
CA GLY A 90 -9.08 -0.53 -11.94
C GLY A 90 -9.44 -1.73 -11.07
N SER A 91 -9.64 -2.90 -11.69
CA SER A 91 -9.95 -4.16 -10.99
C SER A 91 -8.90 -4.51 -9.93
N HIS A 92 -9.37 -4.91 -8.75
CA HIS A 92 -8.60 -5.36 -7.60
C HIS A 92 -9.55 -6.08 -6.64
N VAL A 93 -8.98 -6.91 -5.77
CA VAL A 93 -9.69 -7.51 -4.62
C VAL A 93 -9.97 -6.41 -3.58
N ASP A 94 -11.25 -6.17 -3.27
CA ASP A 94 -11.71 -5.22 -2.24
C ASP A 94 -11.61 -5.89 -0.87
N VAL A 95 -10.66 -5.46 -0.04
CA VAL A 95 -10.41 -6.02 1.29
C VAL A 95 -10.76 -4.97 2.34
N VAL A 96 -11.90 -5.10 3.02
CA VAL A 96 -12.40 -4.09 3.97
C VAL A 96 -12.41 -4.64 5.38
N ALA A 97 -11.71 -3.98 6.31
CA ALA A 97 -11.67 -4.39 7.71
C ALA A 97 -13.06 -4.28 8.36
N GLU A 98 -13.45 -5.34 9.05
CA GLU A 98 -14.65 -5.43 9.87
C GLU A 98 -14.27 -5.88 11.30
N ALA A 99 -15.26 -6.21 12.14
CA ALA A 99 -14.96 -6.82 13.43
C ALA A 99 -14.25 -8.17 13.21
N ASP A 100 -13.10 -8.35 13.84
CA ASP A 100 -12.32 -9.59 13.92
C ASP A 100 -11.94 -10.24 12.57
N GLY A 101 -11.94 -9.47 11.49
CA GLY A 101 -11.62 -9.98 10.16
C GLY A 101 -11.82 -8.96 9.05
N TYR A 102 -12.00 -9.47 7.84
CA TYR A 102 -12.12 -8.69 6.62
C TYR A 102 -13.26 -9.18 5.75
N ARG A 103 -13.92 -8.25 5.08
CA ARG A 103 -14.76 -8.54 3.93
C ARG A 103 -13.89 -8.47 2.67
N VAL A 104 -13.68 -9.61 2.03
CA VAL A 104 -12.92 -9.78 0.79
C VAL A 104 -13.90 -10.03 -0.36
N ASP A 105 -14.04 -9.06 -1.27
CA ASP A 105 -15.02 -9.07 -2.36
C ASP A 105 -16.44 -9.47 -1.92
N GLY A 106 -16.85 -8.98 -0.74
CA GLY A 106 -18.16 -9.24 -0.16
C GLY A 106 -18.23 -10.42 0.81
N ARG A 107 -17.27 -11.36 0.76
CA ARG A 107 -17.19 -12.51 1.66
C ARG A 107 -16.43 -12.16 2.94
N TRP A 108 -17.02 -12.40 4.10
CA TRP A 108 -16.32 -12.23 5.37
C TRP A 108 -15.32 -13.39 5.61
N VAL A 109 -14.12 -13.05 6.06
CA VAL A 109 -13.00 -13.97 6.35
C VAL A 109 -12.29 -13.51 7.62
N PRO A 110 -12.02 -14.41 8.59
CA PRO A 110 -11.29 -14.07 9.80
C PRO A 110 -9.83 -13.70 9.47
N LEU A 111 -9.22 -12.82 10.28
CA LEU A 111 -7.91 -12.24 9.99
C LEU A 111 -6.82 -13.28 9.67
N ASP A 112 -6.78 -14.38 10.42
CA ASP A 112 -5.81 -15.46 10.28
C ASP A 112 -5.95 -16.27 8.98
N GLU A 113 -7.13 -16.24 8.35
CA GLU A 113 -7.40 -16.92 7.08
C GLU A 113 -7.20 -16.02 5.84
N VAL A 114 -7.16 -14.68 6.02
CA VAL A 114 -7.08 -13.72 4.90
C VAL A 114 -5.90 -14.01 3.96
N LYS A 115 -4.75 -14.39 4.51
CA LYS A 115 -3.55 -14.71 3.72
C LYS A 115 -3.76 -15.92 2.80
N GLY A 116 -4.49 -16.93 3.27
CA GLY A 116 -4.79 -18.13 2.49
C GLY A 116 -5.89 -17.92 1.46
N MET A 117 -6.81 -16.99 1.72
CA MET A 117 -7.89 -16.65 0.78
C MET A 117 -7.40 -15.84 -0.41
N LEU A 118 -6.62 -14.77 -0.15
CA LEU A 118 -6.09 -13.93 -1.22
C LEU A 118 -5.20 -14.75 -2.13
#